data_AF-A0A9D4FK08-F1
#
_entry.id   AF-A0A9D4FK08-F1
#
_cell.length_a   1.000
_cell.length_b   1.000
_cell.length_c   1.000
_cell.angle_alpha   90.00
_cell.angle_beta   90.00
_cell.angle_gamma   90.00
#
_symmetry.space_group_name_H-M   'P 1'
#
loop_
_entity.id
_entity.type
_entity.pdbx_description
1 polymer ?
#
loop_
_entity_poly.entity_id
_entity_poly.type
_entity_poly.pdbx_seq_one_letter_code
_entity_poly.pdbx_strand_id
1 'polypeptide(L)'
;MQWLNDHRVKTMPLPSSSPDLNPIENVTFVWATLKDYLKRQVKPRTKAQLVHGKTEFWNNLTAEDCAKCIDHAFTESYHMLF
;
A
#
# COMPACT_ATOMS: atom_id res chain seq x y z
N MET A 1 -9.86 -13.38 14.86
CA MET A 1 -10.20 -14.37 13.80
C MET A 1 -11.70 -14.45 13.54
N GLN A 2 -12.56 -14.47 14.57
CA GLN A 2 -14.02 -14.62 14.41
C GLN A 2 -14.65 -13.61 13.42
N TRP A 3 -14.28 -12.32 13.52
CA TRP A 3 -14.80 -11.26 12.64
C TRP A 3 -14.48 -11.49 11.15
N LEU A 4 -13.27 -11.93 10.82
CA LEU A 4 -12.84 -12.18 9.44
C LEU A 4 -13.64 -13.33 8.82
N ASN A 5 -13.85 -14.40 9.60
CA ASN A 5 -14.65 -15.54 9.19
C ASN A 5 -16.12 -15.17 9.00
N ASP A 6 -16.67 -14.34 9.90
CA ASP A 6 -18.04 -13.84 9.83
C ASP A 6 -18.28 -12.99 8.56
N HIS A 7 -17.28 -12.21 8.15
CA HIS A 7 -17.32 -11.36 6.95
C HIS A 7 -16.79 -12.05 5.69
N ARG A 8 -16.51 -13.36 5.73
CA ARG A 8 -15.97 -14.15 4.61
C ARG A 8 -14.69 -13.56 4.00
N VAL A 9 -13.86 -12.91 4.81
CA VAL A 9 -12.59 -12.34 4.37
C VAL A 9 -11.56 -13.46 4.32
N LYS A 10 -11.14 -13.84 3.11
CA LYS A 10 -10.05 -14.80 2.92
C LYS A 10 -8.72 -14.18 3.37
N THR A 11 -8.01 -14.88 4.25
CA THR A 11 -6.67 -14.51 4.69
C THR A 11 -5.63 -15.27 3.88
N MET A 12 -4.63 -14.57 3.35
CA MET A 12 -3.46 -15.19 2.72
C MET A 12 -2.43 -15.51 3.81
N PRO A 13 -1.93 -16.76 3.92
CA PRO A 13 -0.88 -17.09 4.87
C PRO A 13 0.44 -16.47 4.41
N LEU A 14 1.01 -15.59 5.23
CA LEU A 14 2.31 -14.96 5.01
C LEU A 14 3.34 -15.59 5.94
N PRO A 15 4.54 -15.96 5.46
CA PRO A 15 5.60 -16.46 6.32
C PRO A 15 6.06 -15.33 7.26
N SER A 16 6.22 -15.65 8.55
CA SER A 16 6.47 -14.69 9.64
C SER A 16 7.82 -13.96 9.57
N SER A 17 8.56 -14.06 8.47
CA SER A 17 9.88 -13.44 8.28
C SER A 17 10.09 -12.82 6.90
N SER A 18 9.02 -12.59 6.14
CA SER A 18 9.07 -11.90 4.84
C SER A 18 8.27 -10.60 4.90
N PRO A 19 8.86 -9.51 5.41
CA PRO A 19 8.27 -8.17 5.30
C PRO A 19 7.88 -7.85 3.85
N ASP A 20 8.69 -8.26 2.88
CA ASP A 20 8.46 -8.08 1.44
C ASP A 20 7.17 -8.73 0.90
N LEU A 21 6.65 -9.76 1.56
CA LEU A 21 5.41 -10.42 1.13
C LEU A 21 4.15 -9.81 1.76
N ASN A 22 4.30 -8.94 2.76
CA ASN A 22 3.15 -8.35 3.43
C ASN A 22 2.41 -7.43 2.45
N PRO A 23 1.09 -7.57 2.21
CA PRO A 23 0.37 -6.74 1.25
C PRO A 23 0.39 -5.26 1.63
N ILE A 24 0.63 -4.91 2.89
CA ILE A 24 0.89 -3.53 3.33
C ILE A 24 2.23 -3.02 2.78
N GLU A 25 3.22 -3.91 2.67
CA GLU A 25 4.51 -3.62 2.05
C GLU A 25 4.49 -3.75 0.52
N ASN A 26 3.51 -4.40 -0.10
CA ASN A 26 3.31 -4.29 -1.54
C ASN A 26 2.49 -3.03 -1.92
N VAL A 27 1.65 -2.56 -1.01
CA VAL A 27 1.17 -1.17 -0.97
C VAL A 27 2.33 -0.19 -0.64
N THR A 28 3.57 -0.67 -0.41
CA THR A 28 4.76 0.21 -0.30
C THR A 28 4.96 1.04 -1.55
N PHE A 29 4.58 0.60 -2.75
CA PHE A 29 4.70 1.50 -3.91
C PHE A 29 3.79 2.73 -3.76
N VAL A 30 2.53 2.53 -3.39
CA VAL A 30 1.59 3.63 -3.09
C VAL A 30 2.08 4.47 -1.91
N TRP A 31 2.57 3.81 -0.86
CA TRP A 31 3.04 4.48 0.35
C TRP A 31 4.36 5.24 0.15
N ALA A 32 5.26 4.72 -0.67
CA ALA A 32 6.51 5.35 -1.07
C ALA A 32 6.22 6.56 -1.97
N THR A 33 5.30 6.40 -2.93
CA THR A 33 4.83 7.50 -3.79
C THR A 33 4.13 8.57 -2.96
N LEU A 34 3.30 8.21 -1.98
CA LEU A 34 2.67 9.14 -1.04
C LEU A 34 3.72 9.89 -0.20
N LYS A 35 4.70 9.16 0.36
CA LYS A 35 5.79 9.77 1.13
C LYS A 35 6.61 10.73 0.30
N ASP A 36 6.93 10.37 -0.95
CA ASP A 36 7.67 11.22 -1.87
C ASP A 36 6.85 12.47 -2.24
N TYR A 37 5.56 12.31 -2.56
CA TYR A 37 4.63 13.40 -2.81
C TYR A 37 4.52 14.37 -1.62
N LEU A 38 4.35 13.84 -0.41
CA LEU A 38 4.28 14.65 0.80
C LEU A 38 5.60 15.39 1.08
N LYS A 39 6.76 14.76 0.80
CA LYS A 39 8.08 15.38 1.01
C LYS A 39 8.45 16.41 -0.06
N ARG A 40 8.11 16.16 -1.32
CA ARG A 40 8.52 17.01 -2.45
C ARG A 40 7.51 18.11 -2.75
N GLN A 41 6.22 17.76 -2.77
CA GLN A 41 5.15 18.65 -3.22
C GLN A 41 4.51 19.39 -2.04
N VAL A 42 3.97 18.66 -1.05
CA VAL A 42 3.14 19.28 0.00
C VAL A 42 3.98 19.96 1.08
N LYS A 43 5.13 19.36 1.47
CA LYS A 43 6.02 19.83 2.57
C LYS A 43 5.24 20.34 3.79
N PRO A 44 4.35 19.52 4.36
CA PRO A 44 3.42 19.99 5.38
C PRO A 44 4.18 20.40 6.64
N ARG A 45 3.88 21.61 7.16
CA ARG A 45 4.41 22.09 8.45
C ARG A 45 3.38 22.01 9.58
N THR A 46 2.14 21.65 9.24
CA THR A 46 1.04 21.51 10.19
C THR A 46 0.27 20.22 9.94
N LYS A 47 -0.41 19.72 10.97
CA LYS A 47 -1.24 18.52 10.88
C LYS A 47 -2.34 18.67 9.82
N ALA A 48 -2.92 19.86 9.69
CA ALA A 48 -3.97 20.13 8.70
C ALA A 48 -3.45 19.96 7.26
N GLN A 49 -2.26 20.50 6.96
CA GLN A 49 -1.63 20.35 5.63
C GLN A 49 -1.30 18.89 5.32
N LEU A 50 -0.88 18.11 6.32
CA LEU A 50 -0.61 16.68 6.14
C LEU A 50 -1.89 15.90 5.80
N VAL A 51 -2.98 16.17 6.51
CA VAL A 51 -4.28 15.52 6.27
C VAL A 51 -4.82 15.90 4.90
N HIS A 52 -4.70 17.18 4.52
CA HIS A 52 -5.12 17.66 3.21
C HIS A 52 -4.31 17.00 2.08
N GLY A 53 -2.97 17.04 2.17
CA GLY A 53 -2.10 16.42 1.15
C GLY A 53 -2.28 14.91 1.04
N LYS A 54 -2.55 14.21 2.15
CA LYS A 54 -2.94 12.80 2.12
C LYS A 54 -4.24 12.61 1.34
N THR A 55 -5.26 13.41 1.62
CA THR A 55 -6.58 13.31 0.98
C THR A 55 -6.50 13.60 -0.51
N GLU A 56 -5.79 14.65 -0.90
CA GLU A 56 -5.52 14.99 -2.30
C GLU A 56 -4.81 13.88 -3.04
N PHE A 57 -3.80 13.25 -2.43
CA PHE A 57 -3.10 12.13 -3.04
C PHE A 57 -4.03 10.94 -3.28
N TRP A 58 -4.84 10.55 -2.30
CA TRP A 58 -5.79 9.43 -2.46
C TRP A 58 -6.88 9.72 -3.49
N ASN A 59 -7.32 10.97 -3.61
CA ASN A 59 -8.32 11.36 -4.62
C ASN A 59 -7.76 11.34 -6.04
N ASN A 60 -6.46 11.53 -6.21
CA ASN A 60 -5.79 11.50 -7.51
C ASN A 60 -5.26 10.12 -7.89
N LEU A 61 -5.37 9.13 -7.00
CA LEU A 61 -4.86 7.79 -7.25
C LEU A 61 -5.82 7.03 -8.17
N THR A 62 -5.33 6.57 -9.33
CA THR A 62 -6.18 5.90 -10.31
C THR A 62 -6.23 4.39 -10.08
N ALA A 63 -7.25 3.73 -10.62
CA ALA A 63 -7.35 2.27 -10.59
C ALA A 63 -6.17 1.59 -11.32
N GLU A 64 -5.60 2.25 -12.33
CA GLU A 64 -4.42 1.76 -13.07
C GLU A 64 -3.15 1.78 -12.21
N ASP A 65 -2.98 2.81 -11.37
CA ASP A 65 -1.87 2.86 -10.42
C ASP A 65 -1.97 1.73 -9.39
N CYS A 66 -3.18 1.46 -8.90
CA CYS A 66 -3.45 0.30 -8.04
C CYS A 66 -3.15 -1.03 -8.75
N ALA A 67 -3.56 -1.18 -10.01
CA ALA A 67 -3.31 -2.40 -10.78
C ALA A 67 -1.82 -2.67 -10.96
N LYS A 68 -1.01 -1.65 -11.26
CA LYS A 68 0.46 -1.75 -11.34
C LYS A 68 1.09 -2.17 -10.01
N CYS A 69 0.58 -1.65 -8.89
CA CYS A 69 1.05 -2.05 -7.57
C CYS A 69 0.78 -3.52 -7.28
N ILE A 70 -0.43 -3.99 -7.65
CA ILE A 70 -0.84 -5.38 -7.47
C ILE A 70 0.01 -6.30 -8.37
N ASP A 71 0.26 -5.92 -9.62
CA ASP A 71 1.09 -6.69 -10.55
C ASP A 71 2.55 -6.82 -10.07
N HIS A 72 3.12 -5.73 -9.57
CA HIS A 72 4.46 -5.75 -8.96
C HIS A 72 4.50 -6.67 -7.72
N ALA A 73 3.48 -6.60 -6.87
CA ALA A 73 3.34 -7.49 -5.71
C ALA A 73 3.33 -8.98 -6.09
N PHE A 74 2.59 -9.32 -7.13
CA PHE A 74 2.54 -10.68 -7.64
C PHE A 74 3.89 -11.11 -8.24
N THR A 75 4.57 -10.21 -8.95
CA THR A 75 5.89 -10.49 -9.54
C THR A 75 6.97 -10.73 -8.48
N GLU A 76 7.03 -9.89 -7.44
CA GLU A 76 7.97 -10.04 -6.32
C GLU A 76 7.70 -11.35 -5.56
N SER A 77 6.41 -11.69 -5.35
CA SER A 77 6.04 -12.96 -4.72
C SER A 77 6.46 -14.19 -5.54
N TYR A 78 6.45 -14.10 -6.87
CA TYR A 78 6.91 -15.17 -7.76
C TYR A 78 8.44 -15.35 -7.69
N HIS A 79 9.18 -14.25 -7.63
CA HIS A 79 10.65 -14.25 -7.49
C HIS A 79 11.17 -14.78 -6.15
N MET A 80 10.34 -14.85 -5.11
CA MET A 80 10.71 -15.46 -3.83
C MET A 80 10.35 -16.94 -3.72
N LEU A 81 9.49 -17.44 -4.62
CA LEU A 81 9.01 -18.82 -4.63
C LEU A 81 9.76 -19.71 -5.63
N PHE A 82 10.62 -19.14 -6.48
CA PHE A 82 11.48 -19.81 -7.46
C PHE A 82 12.89 -19.24 -7.45
#